data_AF-A0A920FNB4-F1
#
_entry.id   AF-A0A920FNB4-F1
#
_cell.length_a   1.000
_cell.length_b   1.000
_cell.length_c   1.000
_cell.angle_alpha   90.00
_cell.angle_beta   90.00
_cell.angle_gamma   90.00
#
_symmetry.space_group_name_H-M   'P 1'
#
loop_
_entity.id
_entity.type
_entity.pdbx_description
1 polymer ?
#
loop_
_entity_poly.entity_id
_entity_poly.type
_entity_poly.pdbx_seq_one_letter_code
_entity_poly.pdbx_strand_id
1 'polypeptide(L)' 'MVAPLKIGNNDTIGAGSVITEDVNNGDLAIGRERQVNKKDRSITKKKN' A
#
# COMPACT_ATOMS: atom_id res chain seq x y z
N MET A 1 -6.27 6.85 -1.43
CA MET A 1 -6.25 7.66 -2.66
C MET A 1 -6.76 9.05 -2.31
N VAL A 2 -6.27 10.09 -2.98
CA VAL A 2 -6.60 11.49 -2.65
C VAL A 2 -6.92 12.27 -3.93
N ALA A 3 -8.17 12.70 -4.07
CA ALA A 3 -8.61 13.50 -5.21
C ALA A 3 -8.04 14.94 -5.19
N PRO A 4 -7.96 15.62 -6.35
CA PRO A 4 -8.25 15.12 -7.69
C PRO A 4 -7.06 14.34 -8.29
N LEU A 5 -7.36 13.21 -8.94
CA LEU A 5 -6.43 12.45 -9.80
C LEU A 5 -7.23 11.68 -10.88
N LYS A 6 -6.55 11.21 -11.93
CA LYS A 6 -7.10 10.34 -12.96
C LYS A 6 -6.56 8.91 -12.82
N ILE A 7 -7.45 7.95 -13.00
CA ILE A 7 -7.15 6.53 -13.01
C ILE A 7 -7.45 5.99 -14.41
N GLY A 8 -6.45 5.37 -15.02
CA GLY A 8 -6.57 4.74 -16.33
C GLY A 8 -7.47 3.51 -16.34
N ASN A 9 -7.91 3.10 -17.52
CA ASN A 9 -8.68 1.86 -17.68
C ASN A 9 -7.79 0.63 -17.53
N ASN A 10 -8.36 -0.46 -16.98
CA ASN A 10 -7.70 -1.74 -16.77
C ASN A 10 -6.39 -1.65 -15.95
N ASP A 11 -6.29 -0.68 -15.05
CA ASP A 11 -5.18 -0.55 -14.14
C ASP A 11 -5.31 -1.50 -12.94
N THR A 12 -4.26 -1.62 -12.14
CA THR A 12 -4.28 -2.39 -10.89
C THR A 12 -3.70 -1.56 -9.75
N ILE A 13 -4.47 -1.41 -8.68
CA ILE A 13 -4.02 -0.70 -7.48
C ILE A 13 -3.67 -1.71 -6.38
N GLY A 14 -2.44 -1.66 -5.89
CA GLY A 14 -2.00 -2.49 -4.78
C GLY A 14 -2.78 -2.17 -3.49
N ALA A 15 -3.22 -3.21 -2.77
CA ALA A 15 -3.95 -3.04 -1.51
C ALA A 15 -3.17 -2.22 -0.47
N GLY A 16 -3.88 -1.30 0.19
CA GLY A 16 -3.32 -0.40 1.20
C GLY A 16 -2.49 0.74 0.62
N SER A 17 -2.52 0.98 -0.70
CA SER A 17 -1.80 2.09 -1.32
C SER A 17 -2.51 3.43 -1.13
N VAL A 18 -1.72 4.47 -0.85
CA VAL A 18 -2.17 5.86 -0.93
C VAL A 18 -1.65 6.46 -2.24
N ILE A 19 -2.52 6.56 -3.24
CA ILE A 19 -2.20 7.16 -4.55
C ILE A 19 -2.53 8.65 -4.53
N THR A 20 -1.56 9.47 -4.92
CA THR A 20 -1.62 10.95 -4.95
C THR A 20 -1.30 11.55 -6.31
N GLU A 21 -0.99 10.72 -7.30
CA GLU A 21 -0.64 11.10 -8.68
C GLU A 21 -1.45 10.24 -9.66
N ASP A 22 -1.57 10.71 -10.91
CA ASP A 22 -2.28 10.01 -11.96
C ASP A 22 -1.67 8.63 -12.26
N VAL A 23 -2.51 7.65 -12.58
CA VAL A 23 -2.11 6.28 -12.96
C VAL A 23 -2.52 6.03 -14.40
N ASN A 24 -1.60 5.59 -15.26
CA ASN A 24 -1.92 5.36 -16.67
C ASN A 24 -2.66 4.03 -16.89
N ASN A 25 -3.23 3.87 -18.09
CA ASN A 25 -3.95 2.66 -18.47
C ASN A 25 -3.05 1.43 -18.38
N GLY A 26 -3.53 0.36 -17.74
CA GLY A 26 -2.78 -0.90 -17.62
C GLY A 26 -1.64 -0.89 -16.60
N ASP A 27 -1.41 0.22 -15.89
CA ASP A 27 -0.33 0.32 -14.91
C ASP A 27 -0.66 -0.41 -13.60
N LEU A 28 0.38 -0.87 -12.91
CA LEU A 28 0.32 -1.31 -11.51
C LEU A 28 0.82 -0.19 -10.60
N ALA A 29 -0.08 0.44 -9.84
CA ALA A 29 0.28 1.47 -8.88
C ALA A 29 0.40 0.90 -7.45
N ILE A 30 1.56 1.12 -6.82
CA ILE A 30 1.85 0.70 -5.45
C ILE A 30 2.44 1.87 -4.66
N GLY A 31 1.69 2.35 -3.67
CA GLY A 31 2.07 3.47 -2.80
C GLY A 31 2.14 3.04 -1.34
N ARG A 32 3.02 2.09 -1.00
CA ARG A 32 3.24 1.58 0.37
C ARG A 32 4.72 1.28 0.62
N GLU A 33 5.13 1.30 1.89
CA GLU A 33 6.48 0.91 2.31
C GLU A 33 6.75 -0.58 2.03
N ARG A 34 8.03 -0.96 1.80
CA ARG A 34 8.41 -2.38 1.85
C ARG A 34 8.16 -2.93 3.25
N GLN A 35 7.54 -4.11 3.31
CA GLN A 35 7.36 -4.80 4.58
C GLN A 35 8.71 -5.11 5.23
N VAL A 36 8.79 -4.88 6.54
CA VAL A 36 9.91 -5.29 7.38
C VAL A 36 9.40 -6.15 8.53
N ASN A 37 10.08 -7.26 8.81
CA ASN A 37 9.77 -8.12 9.96
C ASN A 37 10.68 -7.73 11.13
N LYS A 38 10.09 -7.21 12.21
CA LYS A 38 10.81 -6.91 13.46
C LYS A 38 10.72 -8.11 14.40
N LYS A 39 11.77 -8.94 14.41
CA LYS A 39 11.86 -10.13 15.29
C LYS A 39 11.69 -9.71 16.75
N ASP A 40 11.03 -10.56 17.53
CA ASP A 40 10.86 -10.42 18.99
C ASP A 40 10.15 -9.14 19.47
N ARG A 41 9.53 -8.39 18.55
CA ARG A 41 8.78 -7.16 18.86
C ARG A 41 7.27 -7.38 18.97
N SER A 42 6.81 -8.63 18.92
CA SER A 42 5.43 -8.98 19.24
C SER A 42 5.22 -8.91 20.76
N ILE A 43 4.02 -8.49 21.17
CA ILE A 43 3.62 -8.42 22.57
C ILE A 43 3.99 -9.72 23.32
N THR A 44 4.97 -9.62 24.21
CA THR A 44 5.33 -10.71 25.11
C THR A 44 4.19 -10.85 26.12
N LYS A 45 3.33 -11.86 25.97
CA LYS A 45 2.44 -12.24 27.08
C LYS A 45 3.32 -12.73 28.22
N LYS A 46 3.42 -11.95 29.30
CA LYS A 46 3.96 -12.42 30.58
C LYS A 46 3.17 -13.68 30.94
N LYS A 47 3.81 -14.85 30.87
CA LYS A 47 3.25 -16.08 31.46
C LYS A 47 3.25 -15.87 32.96
N ASN A 48 2.06 -15.79 33.55
CA ASN A 48 1.89 -16.04 34.98
C ASN A 48 2.19 -17.50 35.27
#